data_AF-A0A2X1KB87-F1
#
_entry.id   AF-A0A2X1KB87-F1
#
_cell.length_a   1.000
_cell.length_b   1.000
_cell.length_c   1.000
_cell.angle_alpha   90.00
_cell.angle_beta   90.00
_cell.angle_gamma   90.00
#
_symmetry.space_group_name_H-M   'P 1'
#
loop_
_entity.id
_entity.type
_entity.pdbx_description
1 polymer ?
#
loop_
_entity_poly.entity_id
_entity_poly.type
_entity_poly.pdbx_seq_one_letter_code
_entity_poly.pdbx_strand_id
1 'polypeptide(L)'
;MQIKRSIEKIPGGMMLVPLFLGALCHTFSPGAGKYFGSFTNGMITGTVPILAVWFFCMGASIKLSATGTVLRKSGTLVVTKIAVAWVVAAIASRIIPEHGVEVGFFAGLSTLALVAAMDMTNGGLYASIMQQYGTKE
;
A
#
# COMPACT_ATOMS: atom_id res chain seq x y z
N MET A 1 12.08 7.61 23.09
CA MET A 1 10.79 8.19 23.52
C MET A 1 9.76 7.09 23.71
N GLN A 2 8.93 7.16 24.74
CA GLN A 2 7.92 6.13 25.06
C GLN A 2 6.95 5.88 23.88
N ILE A 3 6.57 6.93 23.15
CA ILE A 3 5.68 6.86 21.99
C ILE A 3 6.30 6.03 20.86
N LYS A 4 7.57 6.31 20.50
CA LYS A 4 8.30 5.54 19.48
C LYS A 4 8.34 4.05 19.83
N ARG A 5 8.62 3.73 21.10
CA ARG A 5 8.70 2.36 21.60
C ARG A 5 7.35 1.62 21.54
N SER A 6 6.24 2.32 21.67
CA SER A 6 4.89 1.76 21.49
C SER A 6 4.55 1.55 20.02
N ILE A 7 4.94 2.47 19.14
CA ILE A 7 4.72 2.36 17.68
C ILE A 7 5.55 1.22 17.08
N GLU A 8 6.78 1.03 17.53
CA GLU A 8 7.68 -0.06 17.09
C GLU A 8 7.18 -1.46 17.49
N LYS A 9 6.22 -1.58 18.41
CA LYS A 9 5.57 -2.87 18.71
C LYS A 9 4.64 -3.34 17.59
N ILE A 10 4.19 -2.43 16.74
CA ILE A 10 3.32 -2.74 15.60
C ILE A 10 4.24 -2.96 14.38
N PRO A 11 4.12 -4.10 13.67
CA PRO A 11 4.92 -4.35 12.47
C PRO A 11 4.59 -3.29 11.40
N GLY A 12 5.60 -2.56 10.93
CA GLY A 12 5.39 -1.42 10.03
C GLY A 12 4.69 -0.23 10.71
N GLY A 13 4.61 -0.20 12.04
CA GLY A 13 3.88 0.82 12.82
C GLY A 13 4.35 2.25 12.55
N MET A 14 5.64 2.41 12.22
CA MET A 14 6.23 3.69 11.82
C MET A 14 5.56 4.30 10.58
N MET A 15 4.91 3.48 9.74
CA MET A 15 4.14 3.94 8.59
C MET A 15 2.63 3.76 8.79
N LEU A 16 2.19 2.63 9.35
CA LEU A 16 0.78 2.30 9.54
C LEU A 16 0.07 3.30 10.47
N VAL A 17 0.69 3.66 11.59
CA VAL A 17 0.08 4.54 12.60
C VAL A 17 -0.16 5.95 12.04
N PRO A 18 0.82 6.61 11.40
CA PRO A 18 0.57 7.89 10.73
C PRO A 18 -0.49 7.80 9.63
N LEU A 19 -0.52 6.73 8.85
CA LEU A 19 -1.48 6.56 7.76
C LEU A 19 -2.92 6.44 8.27
N PHE A 20 -3.10 5.69 9.35
CA PHE A 20 -4.40 5.54 10.01
C PHE A 20 -4.88 6.87 10.61
N LEU A 21 -4.00 7.59 11.29
CA LEU A 21 -4.31 8.93 11.82
C LEU A 21 -4.67 9.91 10.69
N GLY A 22 -3.91 9.90 9.59
CA GLY A 22 -4.20 10.71 8.40
C GLY A 22 -5.56 10.38 7.78
N ALA A 23 -5.90 9.09 7.69
CA ALA A 23 -7.20 8.65 7.19
C ALA A 23 -8.35 9.10 8.11
N LEU A 24 -8.20 9.03 9.43
CA LEU A 24 -9.19 9.56 10.38
C LEU A 24 -9.36 11.07 10.22
N CYS A 25 -8.27 11.83 10.14
CA CYS A 25 -8.32 13.27 9.91
C CYS A 25 -9.04 13.61 8.59
N HIS A 26 -8.78 12.87 7.51
CA HIS A 26 -9.47 13.05 6.23
C HIS A 26 -10.95 12.66 6.29
N THR A 27 -11.30 11.64 7.09
CA THR A 27 -12.69 11.17 7.26
C THR A 27 -13.53 12.19 8.03
N PHE A 28 -13.01 12.74 9.13
CA PHE A 28 -13.74 13.70 9.96
C PHE A 28 -13.65 15.16 9.47
N SER A 29 -12.59 15.50 8.71
CA SER A 29 -12.38 16.86 8.19
C SER A 29 -11.83 16.84 6.75
N PRO A 30 -12.66 16.48 5.76
CA PRO A 30 -12.24 16.39 4.36
C PRO A 30 -11.87 17.77 3.77
N GLY A 31 -12.36 18.86 4.38
CA GLY A 31 -12.05 20.24 3.98
C GLY A 31 -10.75 20.80 4.56
N ALA A 32 -10.07 20.09 5.46
CA ALA A 32 -8.91 20.61 6.18
C ALA A 32 -7.80 21.14 5.25
N GLY A 33 -7.50 20.44 4.16
CA GLY A 33 -6.49 20.88 3.19
C GLY A 33 -6.82 22.25 2.58
N LYS A 34 -8.06 22.44 2.12
CA LYS A 34 -8.51 23.72 1.56
C LYS A 34 -8.62 24.82 2.63
N TYR A 35 -8.98 24.46 3.86
CA TYR A 35 -9.08 25.39 4.99
C TYR A 35 -7.73 25.99 5.39
N PHE A 36 -6.69 25.16 5.52
CA PHE A 36 -5.35 25.65 5.89
C PHE A 36 -4.60 26.32 4.71
N GLY A 37 -4.96 25.97 3.47
CA GLY A 37 -4.43 26.61 2.26
C GLY A 37 -2.91 26.45 2.08
N SER A 38 -2.38 27.12 1.04
CA SER A 38 -0.95 27.29 0.78
C SER A 38 -0.13 25.97 0.89
N PHE A 39 0.96 25.99 1.65
CA PHE A 39 1.88 24.86 1.85
C PHE A 39 1.20 23.61 2.44
N THR A 40 0.33 23.78 3.44
CA THR A 40 -0.36 22.66 4.10
C THR A 40 -1.31 21.95 3.12
N ASN A 41 -2.04 22.71 2.30
CA ASN A 41 -2.85 22.13 1.23
C ASN A 41 -1.99 21.40 0.20
N GLY A 42 -0.86 22.00 -0.19
CA GLY A 42 0.10 21.41 -1.13
C GLY A 42 0.67 20.07 -0.64
N MET A 43 0.97 19.94 0.65
CA MET A 43 1.43 18.68 1.24
C MET A 43 0.32 17.62 1.32
N ILE A 44 -0.91 18.01 1.66
CA ILE A 44 -2.05 17.09 1.79
C ILE A 44 -2.51 16.56 0.44
N THR A 45 -2.50 17.41 -0.60
CA THR A 45 -2.97 17.05 -1.95
C THR A 45 -1.85 16.54 -2.86
N GLY A 46 -0.60 16.91 -2.61
CA GLY A 46 0.58 16.54 -3.39
C GLY A 46 1.20 15.18 -3.03
N THR A 47 0.41 14.21 -2.57
CA THR A 47 0.91 12.89 -2.15
C THR A 47 1.62 12.14 -3.28
N VAL A 48 1.09 12.21 -4.51
CA VAL A 48 1.69 11.53 -5.69
C VAL A 48 3.09 12.08 -6.02
N PRO A 49 3.33 13.40 -6.13
CA PRO A 49 4.67 13.95 -6.28
C PRO A 49 5.65 13.54 -5.18
N ILE A 50 5.21 13.54 -3.92
CA ILE A 50 6.05 13.15 -2.77
C ILE A 50 6.47 11.68 -2.91
N LEU A 51 5.54 10.80 -3.22
CA LEU A 51 5.82 9.38 -3.46
C LEU A 51 6.75 9.18 -4.67
N ALA A 52 6.58 9.95 -5.74
CA ALA A 52 7.43 9.86 -6.93
C ALA A 52 8.89 10.20 -6.62
N VAL A 53 9.14 11.32 -5.92
CA VAL A 53 10.49 11.72 -5.49
C VAL A 53 11.07 10.67 -4.54
N TRP A 54 10.26 10.16 -3.62
CA TRP A 54 10.69 9.13 -2.68
C TRP A 54 11.12 7.84 -3.38
N PHE A 55 10.32 7.33 -4.33
CA PHE A 55 10.68 6.15 -5.13
C PHE A 55 11.90 6.40 -6.01
N PHE A 56 12.07 7.61 -6.55
CA PHE A 56 13.26 7.99 -7.30
C PHE A 56 14.52 7.95 -6.43
N CYS A 57 14.50 8.57 -5.25
CA CYS A 57 15.62 8.54 -4.31
C CYS A 57 15.94 7.13 -3.83
N MET A 58 14.91 6.31 -3.58
CA MET A 58 15.08 4.91 -3.22
C MET A 58 15.75 4.13 -4.35
N GLY A 59 15.29 4.31 -5.60
CA GLY A 59 15.87 3.67 -6.78
C GLY A 59 17.33 4.08 -7.02
N ALA A 60 17.65 5.37 -6.84
CA ALA A 60 19.01 5.87 -6.96
C ALA A 60 19.97 5.32 -5.89
N SER A 61 19.45 4.82 -4.77
CA SER A 61 20.24 4.21 -3.70
C SER A 61 20.60 2.73 -3.94
N ILE A 62 19.98 2.08 -4.94
CA ILE A 62 20.21 0.67 -5.24
C ILE A 62 21.54 0.52 -6.00
N LYS A 63 22.45 -0.30 -5.47
CA LYS A 63 23.71 -0.64 -6.14
C LYS A 63 23.48 -1.53 -7.35
N LEU A 64 24.12 -1.22 -8.47
CA LEU A 64 24.02 -2.02 -9.71
C LEU A 64 24.45 -3.49 -9.52
N SER A 65 25.38 -3.75 -8.60
CA SER A 65 25.82 -5.12 -8.27
C SER A 65 24.75 -5.94 -7.53
N ALA A 66 23.81 -5.29 -6.83
CA ALA A 66 22.71 -5.93 -6.12
C ALA A 66 21.46 -6.11 -6.99
N THR A 67 21.42 -5.44 -8.17
CA THR A 67 20.26 -5.42 -9.06
C THR A 67 19.78 -6.83 -9.45
N GLY A 68 20.68 -7.77 -9.73
CA GLY A 68 20.30 -9.15 -10.09
C GLY A 68 19.55 -9.87 -8.97
N THR A 69 20.05 -9.77 -7.73
CA THR A 69 19.41 -10.37 -6.54
C THR A 69 18.08 -9.70 -6.23
N VAL A 70 18.03 -8.36 -6.31
CA VAL A 70 16.81 -7.57 -6.12
C VAL A 70 15.76 -7.94 -7.17
N LEU A 71 16.15 -8.03 -8.44
CA LEU A 71 15.24 -8.41 -9.53
C LEU A 71 14.70 -9.82 -9.35
N ARG A 72 15.53 -10.78 -8.92
CA ARG A 72 15.07 -12.15 -8.66
C ARG A 72 14.06 -12.20 -7.51
N LYS A 73 14.34 -11.51 -6.39
CA LYS A 73 13.44 -11.48 -5.22
C LYS A 73 12.15 -10.72 -5.52
N SER A 74 12.25 -9.50 -6.02
CA SER A 74 11.09 -8.67 -6.39
C SER A 74 10.28 -9.30 -7.53
N GLY A 75 10.95 -9.88 -8.52
CA GLY A 75 10.30 -10.60 -9.61
C GLY A 75 9.53 -11.82 -9.12
N THR A 76 10.11 -12.63 -8.22
CA THR A 76 9.41 -13.78 -7.62
C THR A 76 8.18 -13.32 -6.83
N LEU A 77 8.29 -12.22 -6.07
CA LEU A 77 7.16 -11.65 -5.34
C LEU A 77 6.04 -11.19 -6.27
N VAL A 78 6.37 -10.49 -7.36
CA VAL A 78 5.39 -10.00 -8.34
C VAL A 78 4.71 -11.17 -9.07
N VAL A 79 5.49 -12.14 -9.55
CA VAL A 79 4.95 -13.32 -10.25
C VAL A 79 4.05 -14.13 -9.32
N THR A 80 4.49 -14.38 -8.08
CA THR A 80 3.69 -15.14 -7.10
C THR A 80 2.40 -14.39 -6.78
N LYS A 81 2.46 -13.06 -6.60
CA LYS A 81 1.28 -12.24 -6.35
C LYS A 81 0.27 -12.34 -7.50
N ILE A 82 0.72 -12.12 -8.73
CA ILE A 82 -0.15 -12.17 -9.92
C ILE A 82 -0.75 -13.58 -10.08
N ALA A 83 0.06 -14.62 -9.89
CA ALA A 83 -0.41 -16.00 -9.99
C ALA A 83 -1.48 -16.32 -8.94
N VAL A 84 -1.25 -15.93 -7.69
CA VAL A 84 -2.22 -16.14 -6.60
C VAL A 84 -3.50 -15.33 -6.84
N ALA A 85 -3.39 -14.05 -7.22
CA ALA A 85 -4.54 -13.22 -7.56
C ALA A 85 -5.35 -13.81 -8.71
N TRP A 86 -4.69 -14.32 -9.74
CA TRP A 86 -5.33 -14.98 -10.87
C TRP A 86 -6.07 -16.27 -10.46
N VAL A 87 -5.44 -17.12 -9.65
CA VAL A 87 -6.08 -18.36 -9.14
C VAL A 87 -7.33 -18.01 -8.32
N VAL A 88 -7.23 -17.03 -7.43
CA VAL A 88 -8.37 -16.62 -6.60
C VAL A 88 -9.47 -16.01 -7.47
N ALA A 89 -9.12 -15.20 -8.47
CA ALA A 89 -10.09 -14.65 -9.43
C ALA A 89 -10.80 -15.74 -10.24
N ALA A 90 -10.07 -16.76 -10.69
CA ALA A 90 -10.61 -17.89 -11.45
C ALA A 90 -11.54 -18.79 -10.61
N ILE A 91 -11.30 -18.90 -9.31
CA ILE A 91 -12.19 -19.59 -8.38
C ILE A 91 -13.41 -18.71 -8.09
N ALA A 92 -13.18 -17.43 -7.78
CA ALA A 92 -14.24 -16.48 -7.45
C ALA A 92 -15.22 -16.31 -8.62
N SER A 93 -14.76 -16.34 -9.88
CA SER A 93 -15.64 -16.25 -11.05
C SER A 93 -16.56 -17.43 -11.27
N ARG A 94 -16.31 -18.57 -10.61
CA ARG A 94 -17.22 -19.73 -10.62
C ARG A 94 -18.23 -19.72 -9.48
N ILE A 95 -17.98 -18.94 -8.43
CA ILE A 95 -18.77 -18.92 -7.19
C ILE A 95 -19.63 -17.66 -7.11
N ILE A 96 -19.09 -16.52 -7.55
CA ILE A 96 -19.75 -15.22 -7.51
C ILE A 96 -20.54 -15.02 -8.82
N PRO A 97 -21.82 -14.61 -8.74
CA PRO A 97 -22.62 -14.27 -9.93
C PRO A 97 -21.94 -13.19 -10.78
N GLU A 98 -22.18 -13.19 -12.09
CA GLU A 98 -21.54 -12.22 -13.01
C GLU A 98 -21.83 -10.75 -12.67
N HIS A 99 -22.98 -10.46 -12.05
CA HIS A 99 -23.37 -9.12 -11.61
C HIS A 99 -22.89 -8.78 -10.19
N GLY A 100 -22.11 -9.68 -9.57
CA GLY A 100 -21.72 -9.57 -8.18
C GLY A 100 -22.88 -9.90 -7.22
N VAL A 101 -22.60 -9.84 -5.92
CA VAL A 101 -23.64 -9.97 -4.91
C VAL A 101 -24.35 -8.63 -4.80
N GLU A 102 -25.65 -8.59 -5.12
CA GLU A 102 -26.44 -7.34 -5.13
C GLU A 102 -27.18 -7.08 -3.81
N VAL A 103 -27.45 -8.12 -3.01
CA VAL A 103 -28.31 -8.03 -1.83
C VAL A 103 -27.68 -8.69 -0.62
N GLY A 104 -27.85 -8.08 0.56
CA GLY A 104 -27.39 -8.60 1.85
C GLY A 104 -26.05 -8.02 2.31
N PHE A 105 -25.45 -8.63 3.33
CA PHE A 105 -24.21 -8.14 3.95
C PHE A 105 -23.01 -8.10 2.99
N PHE A 106 -23.01 -8.96 1.96
CA PHE A 106 -21.96 -9.02 0.94
C PHE A 106 -22.28 -8.19 -0.31
N ALA A 107 -23.27 -7.30 -0.26
CA ALA A 107 -23.62 -6.45 -1.40
C ALA A 107 -22.39 -5.65 -1.88
N GLY A 108 -22.12 -5.68 -3.20
CA GLY A 108 -20.95 -5.09 -3.83
C GLY A 108 -19.72 -6.01 -3.92
N LEU A 109 -19.78 -7.22 -3.34
CA LEU A 109 -18.73 -8.23 -3.55
C LEU A 109 -18.84 -8.79 -4.97
N SER A 110 -17.85 -8.47 -5.79
CA SER A 110 -17.70 -8.99 -7.15
C SER A 110 -16.33 -9.61 -7.34
N THR A 111 -16.18 -10.39 -8.40
CA THR A 111 -14.87 -10.89 -8.87
C THR A 111 -13.89 -9.74 -9.09
N LEU A 112 -14.36 -8.63 -9.69
CA LEU A 112 -13.58 -7.43 -9.93
C LEU A 112 -13.14 -6.75 -8.63
N ALA A 113 -14.03 -6.62 -7.64
CA ALA A 113 -13.70 -6.05 -6.34
C ALA A 113 -12.60 -6.87 -5.63
N LEU A 114 -12.66 -8.19 -5.76
CA LEU A 114 -11.70 -9.11 -5.16
C LEU A 114 -10.32 -9.02 -5.86
N VAL A 115 -10.31 -8.98 -7.19
CA VAL A 115 -9.07 -8.78 -7.98
C VAL A 115 -8.45 -7.42 -7.65
N ALA A 116 -9.25 -6.34 -7.64
CA ALA A 116 -8.78 -5.00 -7.32
C ALA A 116 -8.16 -4.92 -5.91
N ALA A 117 -8.77 -5.58 -4.93
CA ALA A 117 -8.25 -5.64 -3.57
C ALA A 117 -6.91 -6.41 -3.49
N MET A 118 -6.77 -7.51 -4.24
CA MET A 118 -5.54 -8.31 -4.25
C MET A 118 -4.40 -7.62 -5.00
N ASP A 119 -4.69 -6.92 -6.09
CA ASP A 119 -3.68 -6.27 -6.93
C ASP A 119 -3.14 -4.97 -6.32
N MET A 120 -3.89 -4.34 -5.42
CA MET A 120 -3.43 -3.14 -4.74
C MET A 120 -2.12 -3.40 -3.98
N THR A 121 -1.09 -2.59 -4.27
CA THR A 121 0.25 -2.75 -3.68
C THR A 121 0.66 -1.46 -2.99
N ASN A 122 1.01 -1.54 -1.71
CA ASN A 122 1.55 -0.40 -0.97
C ASN A 122 3.08 -0.51 -0.86
N GLY A 123 3.79 0.06 -1.84
CA GLY A 123 5.25 0.08 -1.87
C GLY A 123 5.87 0.83 -0.68
N GLY A 124 5.15 1.83 -0.14
CA GLY A 124 5.47 2.51 1.11
C GLY A 124 5.62 1.53 2.27
N LEU A 125 4.55 0.76 2.49
CA LEU A 125 4.44 -0.13 3.64
C LEU A 125 5.48 -1.24 3.54
N TYR A 126 5.63 -1.79 2.34
CA TYR A 126 6.66 -2.78 2.06
C TYR A 126 8.07 -2.25 2.39
N ALA A 127 8.44 -1.06 1.93
CA ALA A 127 9.75 -0.48 2.23
C ALA A 127 9.93 -0.22 3.73
N SER A 128 8.88 0.22 4.44
CA SER A 128 8.93 0.46 5.88
C SER A 128 9.18 -0.83 6.68
N ILE A 129 8.56 -1.93 6.27
CA ILE A 129 8.74 -3.25 6.88
C ILE A 129 10.12 -3.80 6.52
N MET A 130 10.57 -3.64 5.28
CA MET A 130 11.92 -4.04 4.87
C MET A 130 13.01 -3.22 5.56
N GLN A 131 12.75 -1.98 5.95
CA GLN A 131 13.69 -1.21 6.77
C GLN A 131 13.77 -1.73 8.21
N GLN A 132 12.67 -2.27 8.75
CA GLN A 132 12.60 -2.82 10.11
C GLN A 132 13.10 -4.27 10.21
N TYR A 133 12.75 -5.10 9.23
CA TYR A 133 12.96 -6.56 9.25
C TYR A 133 13.76 -7.10 8.07
N GLY A 134 14.09 -6.26 7.09
CA GLY A 134 14.82 -6.67 5.90
C GLY A 134 16.32 -6.83 6.17
N THR A 135 16.95 -7.59 5.29
CA THR A 135 18.39 -7.85 5.29
C THR A 135 19.13 -6.81 4.44
N LYS A 136 20.31 -6.36 4.89
CA LYS A 136 21.19 -5.46 4.14
C LYS A 136 21.95 -6.25 3.07
N GLU A 137 21.36 -6.43 1.90
CA GLU A 137 22.02 -6.91 0.69
C GLU A 137 22.13 -5.79 -0.34
#